data_AF-A0A0F8CLT4-F1
#
_entry.id   AF-A0A0F8CLT4-F1
#
_cell.length_a   1.000
_cell.length_b   1.000
_cell.length_c   1.000
_cell.angle_alpha   90.00
_cell.angle_beta   90.00
_cell.angle_gamma   90.00
#
_symmetry.space_group_name_H-M   'P 1'
#
loop_
_entity.id
_entity.type
_entity.pdbx_description
1 polymer ?
#
loop_
_entity_poly.entity_id
_entity_poly.type
_entity_poly.pdbx_seq_one_letter_code
_entity_poly.pdbx_strand_id
1 'polypeptide(L)'
;MDRRAFLQRASRAVGTIGVGGGLAGCADLVGGGDKGGVAERDPPERPDELGPESVAEYVAAYEEIRTHNRHAAEGAVEVTVDAVATFDHASGDDHYATAQHAGSVSHENDDGDRSVGELHGDPVPYLVTPDRTLRLDVRRRAVERVGQRDGEGATRNGSATDPDDRTAPPLGVRLLNVTDEGRDLALTVTRRATGDDGGAGTDETVADLDVGIDPETAVEVRSVTDARGGYRVTARMEDDGVTGQGRIEVGLPSADRGANVDVVLDGNGVSTWHLPSFEGV
;
A
#
# COMPACT_ATOMS: atom_id res chain seq x y z
N MET A 1 11.59 6.56 -6.97
CA MET A 1 11.99 5.37 -7.71
C MET A 1 11.27 5.39 -9.03
N ASP A 2 12.03 5.27 -10.12
CA ASP A 2 11.44 5.17 -11.45
C ASP A 2 10.74 3.81 -11.53
N ARG A 3 9.40 3.80 -11.57
CA ARG A 3 8.58 2.57 -11.71
C ARG A 3 9.07 1.70 -12.88
N ARG A 4 9.73 2.32 -13.88
CA ARG A 4 10.38 1.64 -15.02
C ARG A 4 11.61 0.81 -14.65
N ALA A 5 12.34 1.16 -13.59
CA ALA A 5 13.53 0.41 -13.16
C ALA A 5 13.15 -0.91 -12.47
N PHE A 6 12.06 -0.91 -11.69
CA PHE A 6 11.45 -2.14 -11.14
C PHE A 6 11.04 -3.11 -12.26
N LEU A 7 10.37 -2.58 -13.29
CA LEU A 7 9.89 -3.34 -14.46
C LEU A 7 11.02 -3.97 -15.30
N GLN A 8 12.18 -3.32 -15.40
CA GLN A 8 13.32 -3.86 -16.17
C GLN A 8 14.12 -4.94 -15.45
N ARG A 9 14.04 -5.03 -14.11
CA ARG A 9 14.70 -6.11 -13.35
C ARG A 9 13.85 -7.36 -13.25
N ALA A 10 12.56 -7.23 -12.95
CA ALA A 10 11.64 -8.38 -12.91
C ALA A 10 11.58 -9.10 -14.28
N SER A 11 11.50 -8.33 -15.37
CA SER A 11 11.51 -8.89 -16.75
C SER A 11 12.83 -9.55 -17.16
N ARG A 12 13.96 -9.21 -16.52
CA ARG A 12 15.28 -9.83 -16.77
C ARG A 12 15.60 -11.02 -15.86
N ALA A 13 14.84 -11.21 -14.77
CA ALA A 13 15.00 -12.31 -13.83
C ALA A 13 14.39 -13.65 -14.30
N VAL A 14 13.85 -13.70 -15.53
CA VAL A 14 13.46 -14.95 -16.24
C VAL A 14 14.69 -15.86 -16.51
N GLY A 15 15.90 -15.42 -16.19
CA GLY A 15 17.14 -16.19 -16.30
C GLY A 15 17.73 -16.62 -14.95
N THR A 16 17.43 -17.86 -14.54
CA THR A 16 18.27 -18.74 -13.70
C THR A 16 18.77 -18.21 -12.35
N ILE A 17 18.09 -18.56 -11.24
CA ILE A 17 18.74 -19.00 -9.99
C ILE A 17 17.88 -20.11 -9.37
N GLY A 18 18.48 -21.28 -9.16
CA GLY A 18 17.91 -22.36 -8.38
C GLY A 18 18.65 -22.56 -7.06
N VAL A 19 17.91 -22.95 -6.02
CA VAL A 19 18.27 -23.72 -4.82
C VAL A 19 16.90 -24.18 -4.26
N GLY A 20 16.54 -25.40 -3.89
CA GLY A 20 17.18 -26.70 -3.80
C GLY A 20 16.51 -27.51 -2.66
N GLY A 21 15.68 -28.53 -2.98
CA GLY A 21 15.54 -29.76 -2.17
C GLY A 21 14.18 -30.11 -1.51
N GLY A 22 13.47 -31.10 -2.09
CA GLY A 22 12.52 -32.05 -1.45
C GLY A 22 11.05 -31.61 -1.44
N LEU A 23 10.04 -32.35 -1.94
CA LEU A 23 9.87 -33.79 -2.12
C LEU A 23 9.12 -34.09 -3.44
N ALA A 24 9.50 -35.19 -4.07
CA ALA A 24 8.71 -35.83 -5.12
C ALA A 24 7.39 -36.36 -4.54
N GLY A 25 6.27 -35.84 -5.04
CA GLY A 25 4.93 -36.35 -4.80
C GLY A 25 4.25 -36.63 -6.13
N CYS A 26 3.89 -37.90 -6.32
CA CYS A 26 3.27 -38.56 -7.46
C CYS A 26 2.50 -37.70 -8.48
N ALA A 27 2.87 -37.83 -9.74
CA ALA A 27 2.01 -37.51 -10.86
C ALA A 27 0.81 -38.46 -10.87
N ASP A 28 -0.35 -37.99 -10.39
CA ASP A 28 -1.64 -38.60 -10.70
C ASP A 28 -2.14 -38.05 -12.04
N LEU A 29 -1.61 -38.66 -13.10
CA LEU A 29 -2.34 -38.78 -14.36
C LEU A 29 -3.48 -39.79 -14.12
N VAL A 30 -4.72 -39.29 -13.96
CA VAL A 30 -5.96 -39.80 -14.59
C VAL A 30 -7.17 -39.13 -13.92
N GLY A 31 -7.80 -38.23 -14.67
CA GLY A 31 -9.10 -37.63 -14.39
C GLY A 31 -9.58 -36.93 -15.65
N GLY A 32 -10.08 -37.70 -16.63
CA GLY A 32 -10.59 -37.16 -17.88
C GLY A 32 -11.79 -36.24 -17.61
N GLY A 33 -11.65 -34.97 -18.00
CA GLY A 33 -12.77 -34.03 -18.07
C GLY A 33 -12.57 -32.67 -17.40
N ASP A 34 -11.39 -32.33 -16.88
CA ASP A 34 -11.15 -30.99 -16.33
C ASP A 34 -10.17 -30.19 -17.20
N LYS A 35 -10.57 -28.98 -17.57
CA LYS A 35 -9.81 -28.05 -18.43
C LYS A 35 -8.48 -27.72 -17.73
N GLY A 36 -7.38 -27.64 -18.48
CA GLY A 36 -5.99 -27.57 -18.00
C GLY A 36 -5.59 -26.30 -17.24
N GLY A 37 -6.26 -26.01 -16.12
CA GLY A 37 -5.94 -24.91 -15.23
C GLY A 37 -4.74 -25.20 -14.32
N VAL A 38 -4.09 -24.14 -13.86
CA VAL A 38 -3.06 -24.18 -12.82
C VAL A 38 -3.72 -24.49 -11.48
N ALA A 39 -3.08 -25.35 -10.69
CA ALA A 39 -3.55 -25.66 -9.34
C ALA A 39 -3.35 -24.48 -8.37
N GLU A 40 -4.29 -24.34 -7.43
CA GLU A 40 -4.12 -23.48 -6.26
C GLU A 40 -2.99 -24.00 -5.35
N ARG A 41 -2.36 -23.08 -4.62
CA ARG A 41 -1.27 -23.33 -3.66
C ARG A 41 -1.79 -23.17 -2.23
N ASP A 42 -1.24 -23.93 -1.30
CA ASP A 42 -1.57 -23.76 0.12
C ASP A 42 -1.09 -22.40 0.64
N PRO A 43 -1.85 -21.72 1.54
CA PRO A 43 -1.39 -20.51 2.20
C PRO A 43 -0.07 -20.72 2.95
N PRO A 44 0.80 -19.69 3.04
CA PRO A 44 2.05 -19.83 3.80
C PRO A 44 1.75 -19.99 5.29
N GLU A 45 2.60 -20.75 5.98
CA GLU A 45 2.54 -20.89 7.43
C GLU A 45 2.90 -19.56 8.10
N ARG A 46 2.13 -19.18 9.13
CA ARG A 46 2.44 -17.99 9.92
C ARG A 46 3.73 -18.23 10.71
N PRO A 47 4.67 -17.27 10.76
CA PRO A 47 5.88 -17.43 11.56
C PRO A 47 5.54 -17.51 13.05
N ASP A 48 6.22 -18.41 13.77
CA ASP A 48 6.07 -18.58 15.21
C ASP A 48 6.50 -17.33 15.99
N GLU A 49 7.52 -16.63 15.47
CA GLU A 49 8.03 -15.37 16.03
C GLU A 49 7.75 -14.22 15.05
N LEU A 50 6.95 -13.25 15.50
CA LEU A 50 6.65 -12.04 14.73
C LEU A 50 7.75 -11.01 14.95
N GLY A 51 8.58 -10.82 13.93
CA GLY A 51 9.60 -9.80 13.85
C GLY A 51 9.57 -9.10 12.49
N PRO A 52 10.31 -8.00 12.31
CA PRO A 52 10.26 -7.22 11.06
C PRO A 52 10.53 -8.04 9.80
N GLU A 53 11.57 -8.87 9.81
CA GLU A 53 11.97 -9.72 8.69
C GLU A 53 10.96 -10.85 8.44
N SER A 54 10.61 -11.60 9.49
CA SER A 54 9.67 -12.72 9.36
C SER A 54 8.26 -12.27 8.92
N VAL A 55 7.79 -11.11 9.39
CA VAL A 55 6.51 -10.53 8.98
C VAL A 55 6.57 -10.07 7.52
N ALA A 56 7.65 -9.40 7.10
CA ALA A 56 7.79 -8.97 5.71
C ALA A 56 7.84 -10.18 4.75
N GLU A 57 8.65 -11.20 5.05
CA GLU A 57 8.73 -12.43 4.25
C GLU A 57 7.38 -13.15 4.19
N TYR A 58 6.72 -13.30 5.34
CA TYR A 58 5.39 -13.92 5.41
C TYR A 58 4.35 -13.17 4.57
N VAL A 59 4.28 -11.85 4.68
CA VAL A 59 3.31 -11.02 3.97
C VAL A 59 3.57 -11.00 2.46
N ALA A 60 4.83 -11.02 2.04
CA ALA A 60 5.20 -11.19 0.63
C ALA A 60 4.70 -12.53 0.09
N ALA A 61 5.04 -13.64 0.76
CA ALA A 61 4.58 -14.99 0.36
C ALA A 61 3.04 -15.09 0.35
N TYR A 62 2.38 -14.46 1.32
CA TYR A 62 0.92 -14.47 1.42
C TYR A 62 0.27 -13.75 0.24
N GLU A 63 0.76 -12.57 -0.16
CA GLU A 63 0.22 -11.84 -1.31
C GLU A 63 0.53 -12.54 -2.64
N GLU A 64 1.70 -13.18 -2.77
CA GLU A 64 2.02 -14.02 -3.93
C GLU A 64 1.00 -15.15 -4.10
N ILE A 65 0.84 -15.98 -3.06
CA ILE A 65 -0.04 -17.15 -3.08
C ILE A 65 -1.50 -16.74 -3.25
N ARG A 66 -1.95 -15.68 -2.56
CA ARG A 66 -3.32 -15.16 -2.71
C ARG A 66 -3.58 -14.72 -4.15
N THR A 67 -2.65 -13.98 -4.76
CA THR A 67 -2.79 -13.49 -6.13
C THR A 67 -2.76 -14.63 -7.14
N HIS A 68 -1.87 -15.61 -6.92
CA HIS A 68 -1.83 -16.85 -7.71
C HIS A 68 -3.17 -17.58 -7.64
N ASN A 69 -3.66 -17.87 -6.44
CA ASN A 69 -4.87 -18.66 -6.23
C ASN A 69 -6.11 -17.98 -6.81
N ARG A 70 -6.20 -16.64 -6.72
CA ARG A 70 -7.28 -15.90 -7.38
C ARG A 70 -7.33 -16.22 -8.88
N HIS A 71 -6.20 -16.15 -9.58
CA HIS A 71 -6.16 -16.39 -11.03
C HIS A 71 -6.25 -17.88 -11.39
N ALA A 72 -5.71 -18.77 -10.56
CA ALA A 72 -5.92 -20.21 -10.69
C ALA A 72 -7.42 -20.56 -10.62
N ALA A 73 -8.14 -20.01 -9.63
CA ALA A 73 -9.59 -20.18 -9.47
C ALA A 73 -10.41 -19.57 -10.62
N GLU A 74 -9.89 -18.51 -11.26
CA GLU A 74 -10.45 -17.92 -12.49
C GLU A 74 -10.17 -18.75 -13.75
N GLY A 75 -9.46 -19.88 -13.63
CA GLY A 75 -9.16 -20.80 -14.74
C GLY A 75 -7.94 -20.40 -15.56
N ALA A 76 -6.96 -19.72 -14.98
CA ALA A 76 -5.68 -19.48 -15.64
C ALA A 76 -4.93 -20.79 -15.90
N VAL A 77 -4.26 -20.88 -17.05
CA VAL A 77 -3.42 -22.02 -17.47
C VAL A 77 -1.94 -21.82 -17.16
N GLU A 78 -1.54 -20.58 -16.87
CA GLU A 78 -0.23 -20.24 -16.34
C GLU A 78 -0.33 -18.98 -15.47
N VAL A 79 0.31 -18.98 -14.31
CA VAL A 79 0.35 -17.84 -13.40
C VAL A 79 1.77 -17.70 -12.84
N THR A 80 2.38 -16.55 -13.06
CA THR A 80 3.63 -16.14 -12.42
C THR A 80 3.36 -14.89 -11.63
N VAL A 81 3.66 -14.90 -10.33
CA VAL A 81 3.53 -13.76 -9.44
C VAL A 81 4.80 -13.68 -8.62
N ASP A 82 5.38 -12.49 -8.54
CA ASP A 82 6.42 -12.13 -7.59
C ASP A 82 5.83 -11.06 -6.66
N ALA A 83 5.98 -11.24 -5.35
CA ALA A 83 5.57 -10.27 -4.36
C ALA A 83 6.73 -9.87 -3.46
N VAL A 84 6.73 -8.59 -3.06
CA VAL A 84 7.65 -8.04 -2.06
C VAL A 84 6.84 -7.37 -0.97
N ALA A 85 7.38 -7.33 0.25
CA ALA A 85 6.78 -6.57 1.33
C ALA A 85 7.82 -5.84 2.16
N THR A 86 7.37 -4.77 2.81
CA THR A 86 8.16 -4.01 3.77
C THR A 86 7.40 -3.97 5.09
N PHE A 87 8.11 -4.29 6.18
CA PHE A 87 7.61 -4.06 7.53
C PHE A 87 7.47 -2.55 7.76
N ASP A 88 6.28 -2.11 8.15
CA ASP A 88 5.96 -0.70 8.33
C ASP A 88 6.22 -0.25 9.77
N HIS A 89 5.56 -0.89 10.74
CA HIS A 89 5.70 -0.60 12.17
C HIS A 89 5.03 -1.72 13.02
N ALA A 90 5.23 -1.69 14.34
CA ALA A 90 4.51 -2.55 15.28
C ALA A 90 4.00 -1.77 16.49
N SER A 91 2.90 -2.24 17.07
CA SER A 91 2.31 -1.70 18.30
C SER A 91 1.78 -2.86 19.14
N GLY A 92 2.52 -3.25 20.19
CA GLY A 92 2.22 -4.48 20.94
C GLY A 92 2.37 -5.70 20.04
N ASP A 93 1.33 -6.53 19.97
CA ASP A 93 1.30 -7.76 19.16
C ASP A 93 0.89 -7.51 17.69
N ASP A 94 0.52 -6.28 17.36
CA ASP A 94 0.09 -5.89 16.02
C ASP A 94 1.29 -5.48 15.16
N HIS A 95 1.54 -6.24 14.09
CA HIS A 95 2.65 -6.04 13.16
C HIS A 95 2.12 -5.64 11.79
N TYR A 96 2.50 -4.45 11.33
CA TYR A 96 2.02 -3.88 10.07
C TYR A 96 3.08 -4.03 8.99
N ALA A 97 2.64 -4.42 7.79
CA ALA A 97 3.49 -4.50 6.62
C ALA A 97 2.71 -4.12 5.36
N THR A 98 3.43 -3.69 4.33
CA THR A 98 2.84 -3.41 3.02
C THR A 98 3.42 -4.34 1.98
N ALA A 99 2.58 -5.11 1.28
CA ALA A 99 2.98 -5.90 0.13
C ALA A 99 2.64 -5.23 -1.20
N GLN A 100 3.40 -5.58 -2.22
CA GLN A 100 3.13 -5.28 -3.62
C GLN A 100 3.52 -6.48 -4.49
N HIS A 101 2.76 -6.74 -5.56
CA HIS A 101 3.05 -7.84 -6.48
C HIS A 101 3.09 -7.38 -7.95
N ALA A 102 3.79 -8.15 -8.77
CA ALA A 102 3.75 -8.06 -10.22
C ALA A 102 3.88 -9.46 -10.84
N GLY A 103 3.56 -9.59 -12.13
CA GLY A 103 3.69 -10.88 -12.78
C GLY A 103 2.95 -10.98 -14.10
N SER A 104 2.55 -12.19 -14.45
CA SER A 104 1.77 -12.47 -15.65
C SER A 104 0.77 -13.60 -15.43
N VAL A 105 -0.32 -13.54 -16.17
CA VAL A 105 -1.38 -14.56 -16.19
C VAL A 105 -1.67 -14.94 -17.63
N SER A 106 -1.96 -16.21 -17.86
CA SER A 106 -2.40 -16.69 -19.16
C SER A 106 -3.71 -17.46 -19.05
N HIS A 107 -4.61 -17.23 -20.01
CA HIS A 107 -5.84 -18.00 -20.17
C HIS A 107 -5.90 -18.57 -21.59
N GLU A 108 -6.37 -19.81 -21.71
CA GLU A 108 -6.71 -20.42 -22.99
C GLU A 108 -8.22 -20.29 -23.22
N ASN A 109 -8.60 -19.90 -24.44
CA ASN A 109 -10.00 -19.94 -24.85
C ASN A 109 -10.38 -21.35 -25.36
N ASP A 110 -11.67 -21.58 -25.60
CA ASP A 110 -12.16 -22.89 -26.07
C ASP A 110 -11.62 -23.27 -27.47
N ASP A 111 -11.08 -22.31 -28.23
CA ASP A 111 -10.45 -22.53 -29.54
C ASP A 111 -8.95 -22.89 -29.43
N GLY A 112 -8.38 -22.91 -28.21
CA GLY A 112 -6.98 -23.19 -27.93
C GLY A 112 -6.03 -22.01 -28.12
N ASP A 113 -6.55 -20.81 -28.37
CA ASP A 113 -5.74 -19.59 -28.40
C ASP A 113 -5.41 -19.14 -26.98
N ARG A 114 -4.14 -18.73 -26.80
CA ARG A 114 -3.63 -18.26 -25.52
C ARG A 114 -3.60 -16.74 -25.46
N SER A 115 -4.25 -16.20 -24.43
CA SER A 115 -4.15 -14.81 -24.02
C SER A 115 -3.14 -14.67 -22.89
N VAL A 116 -2.32 -13.60 -22.90
CA VAL A 116 -1.36 -13.30 -21.84
C VAL A 116 -1.60 -11.88 -21.35
N GLY A 117 -1.76 -11.71 -20.04
CA GLY A 117 -1.93 -10.43 -19.37
C GLY A 117 -0.81 -10.16 -18.39
N GLU A 118 -0.43 -8.90 -18.24
CA GLU A 118 0.46 -8.46 -17.16
C GLU A 118 -0.35 -8.25 -15.87
N LEU A 119 0.22 -8.67 -14.75
CA LEU A 119 -0.32 -8.44 -13.42
C LEU A 119 0.48 -7.33 -12.73
N HIS A 120 -0.23 -6.35 -12.18
CA HIS A 120 0.35 -5.30 -11.36
C HIS A 120 -0.58 -4.98 -10.19
N GLY A 121 -0.07 -5.20 -8.97
CA GLY A 121 -0.76 -4.82 -7.74
C GLY A 121 -0.36 -3.41 -7.30
N ASP A 122 -1.34 -2.61 -6.89
CA ASP A 122 -1.03 -1.47 -6.02
C ASP A 122 -0.57 -1.97 -4.64
N PRO A 123 0.21 -1.20 -3.87
CA PRO A 123 0.57 -1.55 -2.50
C PRO A 123 -0.66 -1.78 -1.59
N VAL A 124 -0.62 -2.84 -0.79
CA VAL A 124 -1.70 -3.28 0.11
C VAL A 124 -1.17 -3.44 1.54
N PRO A 125 -1.80 -2.79 2.54
CA PRO A 125 -1.44 -2.98 3.94
C PRO A 125 -1.97 -4.28 4.51
N TYR A 126 -1.19 -4.84 5.42
CA TYR A 126 -1.48 -6.02 6.20
C TYR A 126 -1.32 -5.70 7.68
N LEU A 127 -2.18 -6.31 8.49
CA LEU A 127 -1.98 -6.50 9.92
C LEU A 127 -1.72 -7.99 10.16
N VAL A 128 -0.60 -8.31 10.80
CA VAL A 128 -0.26 -9.66 11.27
C VAL A 128 -0.23 -9.64 12.78
N THR A 129 -1.03 -10.51 13.38
CA THR A 129 -1.04 -10.79 14.82
C THR A 129 -0.76 -12.27 15.04
N PRO A 130 -0.51 -12.71 16.30
CA PRO A 130 -0.33 -14.14 16.60
C PRO A 130 -1.51 -15.00 16.11
N ASP A 131 -2.72 -14.45 16.15
CA ASP A 131 -3.96 -15.19 15.88
C ASP A 131 -4.48 -14.99 14.45
N ARG A 132 -4.24 -13.83 13.82
CA ARG A 132 -4.84 -13.49 12.53
C ARG A 132 -3.91 -12.75 11.58
N THR A 133 -4.24 -12.86 10.30
CA THR A 133 -3.63 -12.09 9.21
C THR A 133 -4.75 -11.37 8.49
N LEU A 134 -4.74 -10.04 8.55
CA LEU A 134 -5.75 -9.19 7.92
C LEU A 134 -5.11 -8.45 6.76
N ARG A 135 -5.61 -8.70 5.55
CA ARG A 135 -5.29 -7.94 4.34
C ARG A 135 -6.33 -6.86 4.15
N LEU A 136 -5.93 -5.60 4.24
CA LEU A 136 -6.87 -4.47 4.22
C LEU A 136 -7.17 -4.05 2.78
N ASP A 137 -8.44 -4.11 2.39
CA ASP A 137 -8.86 -3.59 1.09
C ASP A 137 -8.75 -2.06 1.06
N VAL A 138 -8.09 -1.55 0.01
CA VAL A 138 -7.70 -0.12 -0.07
C VAL A 138 -8.60 0.64 -1.03
N ARG A 139 -9.31 1.64 -0.53
CA ARG A 139 -9.98 2.66 -1.34
C ARG A 139 -9.04 3.85 -1.56
N ARG A 140 -8.83 4.26 -2.80
CA ARG A 140 -7.92 5.35 -3.15
C ARG A 140 -8.70 6.60 -3.54
N ARG A 141 -8.40 7.71 -2.87
CA ARG A 141 -9.00 9.02 -3.12
C ARG A 141 -7.90 10.03 -3.40
N ALA A 142 -8.01 10.76 -4.51
CA ALA A 142 -7.18 11.93 -4.73
C ALA A 142 -7.77 13.13 -3.96
N VAL A 143 -6.92 13.98 -3.40
CA VAL A 143 -7.37 15.28 -2.89
C VAL A 143 -7.73 16.15 -4.10
N GLU A 144 -8.99 16.55 -4.21
CA GLU A 144 -9.40 17.56 -5.19
C GLU A 144 -8.73 18.88 -4.80
N ARG A 145 -7.80 19.37 -5.63
CA ARG A 145 -7.21 20.70 -5.43
C ARG A 145 -8.31 21.75 -5.66
N VAL A 146 -8.82 22.33 -4.59
CA VAL A 146 -9.71 23.50 -4.65
C VAL A 146 -8.94 24.63 -5.35
N GLY A 147 -9.22 24.84 -6.64
CA GLY A 147 -8.59 25.88 -7.45
C GLY A 147 -8.21 25.47 -8.87
N GLN A 148 -8.18 24.18 -9.20
CA GLN A 148 -7.91 23.72 -10.57
C GLN A 148 -9.24 23.54 -11.32
N ARG A 149 -9.94 24.65 -11.58
CA ARG A 149 -10.95 24.69 -12.64
C ARG A 149 -10.21 24.62 -13.97
N ASP A 150 -10.51 23.60 -14.76
CA ASP A 150 -10.23 23.59 -16.19
C ASP A 150 -10.90 24.83 -16.81
N GLY A 151 -10.10 25.85 -17.05
CA GLY A 151 -10.57 27.15 -17.48
C GLY A 151 -9.42 27.93 -18.07
N GLU A 152 -9.42 28.02 -19.40
CA GLU A 152 -8.66 28.99 -20.16
C GLU A 152 -8.79 30.37 -19.48
N GLY A 153 -7.69 30.88 -18.92
CA GLY A 153 -7.62 32.23 -18.37
C GLY A 153 -7.66 32.35 -16.85
N ALA A 154 -6.77 31.66 -16.12
CA ALA A 154 -6.39 32.10 -14.77
C ALA A 154 -5.13 32.97 -14.84
N THR A 155 -5.30 34.27 -14.63
CA THR A 155 -4.22 35.21 -14.32
C THR A 155 -3.36 34.67 -13.18
N ARG A 156 -2.07 34.47 -13.46
CA ARG A 156 -1.00 34.09 -12.53
C ARG A 156 -1.01 35.01 -11.31
N ASN A 157 -1.53 34.53 -10.18
CA ASN A 157 -1.24 35.04 -8.83
C ASN A 157 -1.39 33.93 -7.77
N GLY A 158 -1.28 32.66 -8.16
CA GLY A 158 -0.86 31.60 -7.25
C GLY A 158 0.60 31.32 -7.57
N SER A 159 1.49 31.38 -6.58
CA SER A 159 2.90 31.04 -6.76
C SER A 159 2.97 29.63 -7.34
N ALA A 160 3.25 29.52 -8.64
CA ALA A 160 3.53 28.25 -9.26
C ALA A 160 4.79 27.73 -8.56
N THR A 161 4.63 26.74 -7.67
CA THR A 161 5.75 26.07 -7.01
C THR A 161 6.69 25.60 -8.10
N ASP A 162 7.95 26.04 -8.01
CA ASP A 162 9.00 25.70 -8.95
C ASP A 162 9.05 24.16 -9.06
N PRO A 163 9.14 23.58 -10.28
CA PRO A 163 9.32 22.14 -10.42
C PRO A 163 10.46 21.57 -9.56
N ASP A 164 11.52 22.35 -9.29
CA ASP A 164 12.63 21.93 -8.43
C ASP A 164 12.26 21.84 -6.93
N ASP A 165 11.17 22.50 -6.52
CA ASP A 165 10.62 22.47 -5.16
C ASP A 165 9.59 21.34 -4.96
N ARG A 166 9.38 20.51 -5.99
CA ARG A 166 8.45 19.38 -5.91
C ARG A 166 9.14 18.09 -5.50
N THR A 167 8.36 17.18 -4.93
CA THR A 167 8.77 15.82 -4.58
C THR A 167 7.89 14.80 -5.27
N ALA A 168 8.53 13.76 -5.79
CA ALA A 168 7.88 12.54 -6.23
C ALA A 168 8.45 11.37 -5.40
N PRO A 169 7.61 10.57 -4.73
CA PRO A 169 6.15 10.71 -4.64
C PRO A 169 5.70 11.92 -3.78
N PRO A 170 4.47 12.43 -3.99
CA PRO A 170 3.88 13.45 -3.12
C PRO A 170 3.59 12.90 -1.71
N LEU A 171 3.26 13.77 -0.75
CA LEU A 171 2.70 13.37 0.53
C LEU A 171 1.39 12.60 0.30
N GLY A 172 1.31 11.41 0.89
CA GLY A 172 0.11 10.57 0.89
C GLY A 172 -0.11 9.99 2.28
N VAL A 173 -1.36 10.02 2.73
CA VAL A 173 -1.77 9.50 4.04
C VAL A 173 -2.64 8.28 3.82
N ARG A 174 -2.31 7.18 4.46
CA ARG A 174 -3.12 5.96 4.44
C ARG A 174 -3.74 5.77 5.83
N LEU A 175 -5.07 5.69 5.86
CA LEU A 175 -5.84 5.53 7.06
C LEU A 175 -6.31 4.07 7.12
N LEU A 176 -5.91 3.34 8.16
CA LEU A 176 -6.21 1.93 8.39
C LEU A 176 -7.24 1.81 9.51
N ASN A 177 -8.35 1.13 9.25
CA ASN A 177 -9.28 0.71 10.28
C ASN A 177 -9.14 -0.80 10.47
N VAL A 178 -8.55 -1.22 11.59
CA VAL A 178 -8.38 -2.65 11.92
C VAL A 178 -9.43 -3.16 12.91
N THR A 179 -10.43 -2.32 13.21
CA THR A 179 -11.59 -2.65 14.04
C THR A 179 -12.71 -3.25 13.21
N ASP A 180 -13.67 -3.87 13.89
CA ASP A 180 -14.87 -4.49 13.35
C ASP A 180 -16.02 -3.51 13.08
N GLU A 181 -15.83 -2.22 13.36
CA GLU A 181 -16.84 -1.18 13.18
C GLU A 181 -16.36 -0.06 12.24
N GLY A 182 -17.28 0.51 11.48
CA GLY A 182 -17.00 1.65 10.61
C GLY A 182 -16.77 2.93 11.43
N ARG A 183 -15.87 3.79 10.96
CA ARG A 183 -15.45 4.99 11.69
C ARG A 183 -15.13 6.16 10.75
N ASP A 184 -15.44 7.38 11.21
CA ASP A 184 -15.11 8.62 10.53
C ASP A 184 -13.89 9.28 11.20
N LEU A 185 -12.91 9.68 10.39
CA LEU A 185 -11.71 10.40 10.82
C LEU A 185 -11.65 11.79 10.20
N ALA A 186 -11.46 12.80 11.04
CA ALA A 186 -11.10 14.15 10.61
C ALA A 186 -9.57 14.22 10.42
N LEU A 187 -9.13 14.28 9.17
CA LEU A 187 -7.74 14.37 8.76
C LEU A 187 -7.37 15.81 8.41
N THR A 188 -6.43 16.39 9.17
CA THR A 188 -5.86 17.71 8.89
C THR A 188 -4.36 17.58 8.61
N VAL A 189 -3.91 18.19 7.51
CA VAL A 189 -2.49 18.30 7.15
C VAL A 189 -2.10 19.77 7.09
N THR A 190 -1.13 20.18 7.91
CA THR A 190 -0.63 21.56 7.94
C THR A 190 0.84 21.63 7.55
N ARG A 191 1.20 22.51 6.61
CA ARG A 191 2.58 22.87 6.31
C ARG A 191 3.13 23.75 7.43
N ARG A 192 4.29 23.39 7.96
CA ARG A 192 4.97 24.17 8.99
C ARG A 192 5.72 25.33 8.37
N ALA A 193 5.66 26.48 9.03
CA ALA A 193 6.48 27.61 8.65
C ALA A 193 7.98 27.30 8.85
N THR A 194 8.79 27.49 7.81
CA THR A 194 10.25 27.57 7.92
C THR A 194 10.62 28.97 8.40
N GLY A 195 11.00 29.09 9.67
CA GLY A 195 11.27 30.38 10.33
C GLY A 195 12.59 31.03 9.93
N ASP A 196 12.84 31.26 8.64
CA ASP A 196 14.07 31.92 8.18
C ASP A 196 13.97 33.46 8.13
N ASP A 197 12.77 34.04 8.11
CA ASP A 197 12.58 35.49 7.97
C ASP A 197 11.84 36.13 9.14
N GLY A 198 12.34 35.99 10.38
CA GLY A 198 12.10 36.89 11.54
C GLY A 198 10.65 37.24 11.94
N GLY A 199 9.65 36.67 11.27
CA GLY A 199 8.23 36.87 11.47
C GLY A 199 7.61 35.54 11.88
N ALA A 200 6.57 35.60 12.71
CA ALA A 200 5.78 34.44 13.08
C ALA A 200 5.10 33.87 11.83
N GLY A 201 5.78 32.97 11.11
CA GLY A 201 5.17 32.23 10.03
C GLY A 201 4.01 31.42 10.60
N THR A 202 2.82 31.60 10.04
CA THR A 202 1.64 30.83 10.41
C THR A 202 1.63 29.51 9.67
N ASP A 203 1.40 28.42 10.39
CA ASP A 203 1.16 27.10 9.77
C ASP A 203 0.01 27.22 8.74
N GLU A 204 0.22 26.66 7.54
CA GLU A 204 -0.76 26.69 6.45
C GLU A 204 -1.52 25.35 6.41
N THR A 205 -2.85 25.38 6.36
CA THR A 205 -3.63 24.14 6.18
C THR A 205 -3.64 23.75 4.71
N VAL A 206 -3.11 22.56 4.43
CA VAL A 206 -2.93 22.00 3.08
C VAL A 206 -4.09 21.06 2.72
N ALA A 207 -4.59 20.32 3.71
CA ALA A 207 -5.77 19.49 3.57
C ALA A 207 -6.55 19.45 4.88
N ASP A 208 -7.87 19.42 4.77
CA ASP A 208 -8.81 19.22 5.87
C ASP A 208 -9.97 18.39 5.33
N LEU A 209 -10.10 17.14 5.79
CA LEU A 209 -10.94 16.13 5.17
C LEU A 209 -11.61 15.25 6.23
N ASP A 210 -12.91 15.01 6.08
CA ASP A 210 -13.60 13.92 6.76
C ASP A 210 -13.54 12.66 5.91
N VAL A 211 -13.10 11.55 6.52
CA VAL A 211 -12.88 10.27 5.84
C VAL A 211 -13.55 9.15 6.61
N GLY A 212 -14.63 8.62 6.03
CA GLY A 212 -15.26 7.38 6.49
C GLY A 212 -14.47 6.16 6.04
N ILE A 213 -14.23 5.23 6.97
CA ILE A 213 -13.47 4.01 6.78
C ILE A 213 -14.29 2.84 7.29
N ASP A 214 -14.56 1.89 6.40
CA ASP A 214 -15.31 0.68 6.73
C ASP A 214 -14.48 -0.23 7.66
N PRO A 215 -15.14 -1.15 8.40
CA PRO A 215 -14.45 -2.16 9.19
C PRO A 215 -13.38 -2.89 8.39
N GLU A 216 -12.21 -3.12 9.00
CA GLU A 216 -11.15 -3.94 8.39
C GLU A 216 -10.76 -3.51 6.96
N THR A 217 -10.78 -2.20 6.68
CA THR A 217 -10.37 -1.61 5.39
C THR A 217 -9.38 -0.47 5.56
N ALA A 218 -8.87 0.03 4.43
CA ALA A 218 -8.01 1.20 4.38
C ALA A 218 -8.49 2.23 3.36
N VAL A 219 -8.23 3.51 3.64
CA VAL A 219 -8.39 4.62 2.69
C VAL A 219 -7.04 5.28 2.46
N GLU A 220 -6.61 5.38 1.21
CA GLU A 220 -5.39 6.07 0.80
C GLU A 220 -5.76 7.45 0.23
N VAL A 221 -5.46 8.51 0.98
CA VAL A 221 -5.56 9.91 0.54
C VAL A 221 -4.28 10.29 -0.18
N ARG A 222 -4.36 10.32 -1.51
CA ARG A 222 -3.22 10.52 -2.41
C ARG A 222 -3.03 11.99 -2.77
N SER A 223 -1.76 12.32 -3.04
CA SER A 223 -1.36 13.62 -3.60
C SER A 223 -1.80 14.82 -2.77
N VAL A 224 -1.70 14.72 -1.43
CA VAL A 224 -2.03 15.79 -0.49
C VAL A 224 -1.22 17.05 -0.82
N THR A 225 0.08 16.89 -1.05
CA THR A 225 0.97 17.97 -1.53
C THR A 225 2.23 17.36 -2.12
N ASP A 226 2.75 17.96 -3.18
CA ASP A 226 4.05 17.65 -3.76
C ASP A 226 5.12 18.69 -3.38
N ALA A 227 4.79 19.72 -2.61
CA ALA A 227 5.75 20.75 -2.23
C ALA A 227 6.72 20.23 -1.15
N ARG A 228 8.02 20.51 -1.29
CA ARG A 228 9.01 20.23 -0.24
C ARG A 228 8.71 21.01 1.04
N GLY A 229 9.02 20.41 2.19
CA GLY A 229 8.88 21.06 3.48
C GLY A 229 8.51 20.12 4.62
N GLY A 230 8.40 20.68 5.82
CA GLY A 230 7.90 19.99 7.00
C GLY A 230 6.37 20.11 7.11
N TYR A 231 5.71 18.99 7.39
CA TYR A 231 4.27 18.88 7.54
C TYR A 231 3.92 18.27 8.87
N ARG A 232 2.75 18.61 9.38
CA ARG A 232 2.12 17.94 10.51
C ARG A 232 0.84 17.29 10.00
N VAL A 233 0.72 16.00 10.25
CA VAL A 233 -0.48 15.22 9.97
C VAL A 233 -1.17 14.96 11.30
N THR A 234 -2.45 15.29 11.38
CA THR A 234 -3.29 15.04 12.55
C THR A 234 -4.55 14.32 12.10
N ALA A 235 -4.86 13.21 12.75
CA ALA A 235 -6.09 12.48 12.55
C ALA A 235 -6.86 12.44 13.88
N ARG A 236 -8.14 12.77 13.84
CA ARG A 236 -9.02 12.79 15.01
C ARG A 236 -10.25 11.93 14.77
N MET A 237 -10.64 11.21 15.80
CA MET A 237 -11.91 10.49 15.88
C MET A 237 -12.68 11.02 17.08
N GLU A 238 -13.99 11.12 16.95
CA GLU A 238 -14.91 11.27 18.08
C GLU A 238 -15.87 10.09 18.05
N ASP A 239 -15.91 9.32 19.12
CA ASP A 239 -16.81 8.16 19.28
C ASP A 239 -17.38 8.16 20.69
N ASP A 240 -18.70 8.20 20.82
CA ASP A 240 -19.42 8.26 22.10
C ASP A 240 -18.88 9.31 23.10
N GLY A 241 -18.40 10.46 22.60
CA GLY A 241 -17.83 11.54 23.40
C GLY A 241 -16.37 11.32 23.84
N VAL A 242 -15.72 10.26 23.37
CA VAL A 242 -14.28 10.01 23.52
C VAL A 242 -13.56 10.49 22.26
N THR A 243 -12.60 11.41 22.44
CA THR A 243 -11.77 11.91 21.34
C THR A 243 -10.44 11.15 21.29
N GLY A 244 -10.20 10.45 20.19
CA GLY A 244 -8.89 9.87 19.84
C GLY A 244 -8.11 10.82 18.92
N GLN A 245 -6.80 10.97 19.12
CA GLN A 245 -5.96 11.78 18.24
C GLN A 245 -4.58 11.16 18.01
N GLY A 246 -4.27 10.93 16.74
CA GLY A 246 -2.91 10.66 16.27
C GLY A 246 -2.28 11.93 15.68
N ARG A 247 -0.98 12.12 15.90
CA ARG A 247 -0.22 13.26 15.35
C ARG A 247 1.22 12.87 15.04
N ILE A 248 1.67 13.23 13.83
CA ILE A 248 3.06 13.06 13.40
C ILE A 248 3.57 14.27 12.61
N GLU A 249 4.89 14.50 12.66
CA GLU A 249 5.57 15.49 11.86
C GLU A 249 6.47 14.81 10.83
N VAL A 250 6.35 15.19 9.55
CA VAL A 250 7.05 14.53 8.43
C VAL A 250 7.67 15.57 7.49
N GLY A 251 8.86 15.30 6.97
CA GLY A 251 9.52 16.16 5.96
C GLY A 251 9.46 15.53 4.58
N LEU A 252 9.08 16.28 3.55
CA LEU A 252 9.13 15.81 2.16
C LEU A 252 10.49 16.10 1.48
N PRO A 253 11.08 15.15 0.73
CA PRO A 253 10.59 13.77 0.51
C PRO A 253 10.79 12.91 1.76
N SER A 254 9.78 12.11 2.10
CA SER A 254 9.77 11.34 3.35
C SER A 254 10.02 9.84 3.12
N ALA A 255 9.47 9.28 2.04
CA ALA A 255 9.69 7.90 1.61
C ALA A 255 9.38 7.75 0.11
N ASP A 256 9.98 6.76 -0.54
CA ASP A 256 9.77 6.47 -1.96
C ASP A 256 8.56 5.58 -2.24
N ARG A 257 7.42 5.93 -1.63
CA ARG A 257 6.13 5.23 -1.77
C ARG A 257 4.96 6.21 -1.77
N GLY A 258 3.85 5.80 -2.39
CA GLY A 258 2.67 6.65 -2.61
C GLY A 258 2.08 7.22 -1.32
N ALA A 259 1.70 6.35 -0.39
CA ALA A 259 1.46 6.73 1.00
C ALA A 259 2.74 6.60 1.80
N ASN A 260 3.07 7.61 2.58
CA ASN A 260 4.28 7.70 3.40
C ASN A 260 3.98 8.06 4.87
N VAL A 261 2.70 8.16 5.23
CA VAL A 261 2.20 8.26 6.60
C VAL A 261 1.05 7.28 6.76
N ASP A 262 1.08 6.50 7.84
CA ASP A 262 -0.05 5.71 8.30
C ASP A 262 -0.76 6.40 9.47
N VAL A 263 -2.09 6.35 9.43
CA VAL A 263 -2.99 6.63 10.55
C VAL A 263 -3.70 5.30 10.84
N VAL A 264 -3.52 4.74 12.03
CA VAL A 264 -4.12 3.46 12.40
C VAL A 264 -5.17 3.67 13.47
N LEU A 265 -6.36 3.14 13.23
CA LEU A 265 -7.45 3.06 14.18
C LEU A 265 -7.57 1.62 14.69
N ASP A 266 -7.27 1.45 15.97
CA ASP A 266 -7.35 0.18 16.70
C ASP A 266 -8.18 0.35 17.99
N GLY A 267 -8.29 -0.72 18.79
CA GLY A 267 -9.05 -0.71 20.04
C GLY A 267 -8.50 0.24 21.12
N ASN A 268 -7.28 0.75 20.95
CA ASN A 268 -6.66 1.74 21.84
C ASN A 268 -6.81 3.19 21.33
N GLY A 269 -7.33 3.38 20.12
CA GLY A 269 -7.61 4.68 19.52
C GLY A 269 -6.84 4.94 18.23
N VAL A 270 -6.40 6.17 18.04
CA VAL A 270 -5.77 6.63 16.79
C VAL A 270 -4.26 6.80 16.99
N SER A 271 -3.45 6.08 16.21
CA SER A 271 -1.99 6.21 16.17
C SER A 271 -1.51 6.66 14.79
N THR A 272 -0.31 7.24 14.72
CA THR A 272 0.28 7.75 13.47
C THR A 272 1.73 7.36 13.33
N TRP A 273 2.12 6.91 12.14
CA TRP A 273 3.45 6.38 11.85
C TRP A 273 4.00 6.94 10.55
N HIS A 274 5.31 7.18 10.52
CA HIS A 274 6.02 7.44 9.27
C HIS A 274 6.36 6.11 8.63
N LEU A 275 6.10 5.96 7.34
CA LEU A 275 6.35 4.71 6.65
C LEU A 275 7.78 4.66 6.09
N PRO A 276 8.47 3.52 6.24
CA PRO A 276 9.76 3.33 5.59
C PRO A 276 9.59 3.34 4.06
N SER A 277 10.66 3.66 3.34
CA SER A 277 10.71 3.39 1.90
C SER A 277 10.64 1.89 1.68
N PHE A 278 10.19 1.46 0.50
CA PHE A 278 10.41 0.08 0.09
C PHE A 278 11.92 -0.15 -0.01
N GLU A 279 12.49 -0.82 0.99
CA GLU A 279 13.88 -1.28 0.95
C GLU A 279 13.93 -2.55 0.09
N GLY A 280 14.91 -2.62 -0.82
CA GLY A 280 15.20 -3.84 -1.58
C GLY A 280 14.36 -4.00 -2.86
N VAL A 281 14.95 -3.56 -3.97
CA VAL A 281 15.35 -4.47 -5.06
C VAL A 281 16.73 -4.07 -5.58
#